data_AF-A0A9D1PEE8-F1
#
_entry.id   AF-A0A9D1PEE8-F1
#
_cell.length_a   1.000
_cell.length_b   1.000
_cell.length_c   1.000
_cell.angle_alpha   90.00
_cell.angle_beta   90.00
_cell.angle_gamma   90.00
#
_symmetry.space_group_name_H-M   'P 1'
#
loop_
_entity.id
_entity.type
_entity.pdbx_description
1 polymer ?
#
loop_
_entity_poly.entity_id
_entity_poly.type
_entity_poly.pdbx_seq_one_letter_code
_entity_poly.pdbx_strand_id
1 'polypeptide(L)'
;MFQIKKSGKVFEMPLSDRQMFLIEQEMGIDLFVPIENAVLVKAEFLGVDLKEKLPDRVWAQEINMLAYALDQLNQVQGKKFLEEIAESTQMYPGEMLNHVLRICPMAAGITVESGVAPYYTGENLFDIMEYKRFSERKREYPQFQIAKFYFPIDVSVKEKDDEDFQDLDGAEAAVYCREVSAMIARKIRRIDSWSDWELYAHIHQDTPYADTGFLIGRPDAEVRNGVLQGVFIVEAKHILTESEISIIKEYLDGGITDGWGESMEPAGVSHGKTLAIKLGECSDVRQQIDRELNEMEMFFVQSPLQAKYTARADGFTADFRKSREYGRDYPVWIELNYDRKTIRVPLPATEKDIQDARTILGITDAADVKTLFRSSKLKMVDKLLFANVDLEAFNRLAQEIHATDPETMYRVLENLSVDPLTPEQRIKCITMTLKSARRENSSNPSVKQE
;
A
#
# COMPACT_ATOMS: atom_id res chain seq x y z
N MET A 1 7.46 19.09 -17.03
CA MET A 1 6.93 20.04 -16.01
C MET A 1 5.47 19.75 -15.75
N PHE A 2 5.15 19.39 -14.51
CA PHE A 2 3.78 19.15 -14.06
C PHE A 2 3.42 20.16 -12.97
N GLN A 3 2.19 20.64 -12.95
CA GLN A 3 1.68 21.53 -11.91
C GLN A 3 0.31 21.09 -11.45
N ILE A 4 0.12 21.02 -10.14
CA ILE A 4 -1.18 20.75 -9.53
C ILE A 4 -1.62 21.93 -8.66
N LYS A 5 -2.92 22.10 -8.49
CA LYS A 5 -3.53 23.07 -7.58
C LYS A 5 -4.29 22.35 -6.48
N LYS A 6 -3.96 22.63 -5.23
CA LYS A 6 -4.67 22.14 -4.05
C LYS A 6 -4.87 23.28 -3.05
N SER A 7 -6.07 23.36 -2.47
CA SER A 7 -6.43 24.43 -1.51
C SER A 7 -6.10 25.85 -2.00
N GLY A 8 -6.29 26.11 -3.29
CA GLY A 8 -6.04 27.43 -3.91
C GLY A 8 -4.58 27.72 -4.30
N LYS A 9 -3.63 26.86 -3.94
CA LYS A 9 -2.19 27.03 -4.19
C LYS A 9 -1.71 26.09 -5.30
N VAL A 10 -0.74 26.55 -6.09
CA VAL A 10 -0.15 25.77 -7.20
C VAL A 10 1.22 25.24 -6.76
N PHE A 11 1.47 23.97 -7.05
CA PHE A 11 2.70 23.26 -6.73
C PHE A 11 3.28 22.67 -8.01
N GLU A 12 4.57 22.85 -8.22
CA GLU A 12 5.31 22.24 -9.32
C GLU A 12 5.82 20.85 -8.88
N MET A 13 5.64 19.86 -9.76
CA MET A 13 6.01 18.47 -9.51
C MET A 13 7.20 18.06 -10.41
N PRO A 14 8.10 17.18 -9.92
CA PRO A 14 8.01 16.47 -8.63
C PRO A 14 8.45 17.31 -7.41
N LEU A 15 7.88 17.00 -6.25
CA LEU A 15 8.30 17.45 -4.93
C LEU A 15 8.90 16.28 -4.13
N SER A 16 9.93 16.58 -3.34
CA SER A 16 10.42 15.68 -2.29
C SER A 16 9.45 15.59 -1.12
N ASP A 17 9.49 14.49 -0.39
CA ASP A 17 8.64 14.30 0.79
C ASP A 17 8.87 15.42 1.82
N ARG A 18 10.13 15.86 2.01
CA ARG A 18 10.47 16.99 2.88
C ARG A 18 9.77 18.29 2.47
N GLN A 19 9.73 18.60 1.17
CA GLN A 19 9.00 19.78 0.68
C GLN A 19 7.50 19.66 0.97
N MET A 20 6.93 18.47 0.80
CA MET A 20 5.51 18.25 1.08
C MET A 20 5.19 18.37 2.57
N PHE A 21 6.06 17.88 3.46
CA PHE A 21 5.92 18.08 4.90
C PHE A 21 5.99 19.55 5.30
N LEU A 22 6.92 20.33 4.72
CA LEU A 22 6.97 21.77 4.96
C LEU A 22 5.69 22.48 4.49
N ILE A 23 5.13 22.07 3.35
CA ILE A 23 3.84 22.59 2.87
C ILE A 23 2.71 22.26 3.86
N GLU A 24 2.69 21.05 4.42
CA GLU A 24 1.70 20.67 5.43
C GLU A 24 1.86 21.51 6.72
N GLN A 25 3.08 21.62 7.24
CA GLN A 25 3.37 22.36 8.47
C GLN A 25 3.10 23.87 8.34
N GLU A 26 3.55 24.48 7.25
CA GLU A 26 3.47 25.93 7.06
C GLU A 26 2.11 26.39 6.53
N MET A 27 1.41 25.53 5.77
CA MET A 27 0.21 25.92 5.03
C MET A 27 -1.04 25.10 5.41
N GLY A 28 -0.91 24.03 6.19
CA GLY A 28 -2.01 23.13 6.51
C GLY A 28 -2.53 22.34 5.30
N ILE A 29 -1.68 22.13 4.28
CA ILE A 29 -2.06 21.43 3.04
C ILE A 29 -1.37 20.07 3.00
N ASP A 30 -2.10 19.02 3.34
CA ASP A 30 -1.62 17.64 3.25
C ASP A 30 -1.64 17.16 1.78
N LEU A 31 -0.48 16.77 1.26
CA LEU A 31 -0.30 16.20 -0.09
C LEU A 31 -0.14 14.68 -0.11
N PHE A 32 -0.06 14.01 1.05
CA PHE A 32 0.09 12.57 1.20
C PHE A 32 -1.24 11.82 1.12
N VAL A 33 -2.37 12.44 1.51
CA VAL A 33 -3.68 11.76 1.49
C VAL A 33 -3.94 11.11 0.12
N PRO A 34 -4.23 9.78 0.06
CA PRO A 34 -4.50 9.04 -1.17
C PRO A 34 -5.89 9.32 -1.74
N ILE A 35 -6.13 10.58 -2.12
CA ILE A 35 -7.39 11.05 -2.69
C ILE A 35 -7.16 12.02 -3.85
N GLU A 36 -8.06 11.97 -4.82
CA GLU A 36 -8.05 12.83 -6.01
C GLU A 36 -8.70 14.19 -5.75
N ASN A 37 -8.11 14.99 -4.86
CA ASN A 37 -8.62 16.31 -4.51
C ASN A 37 -7.74 17.47 -4.99
N ALA A 38 -6.68 17.18 -5.75
CA ALA A 38 -5.91 18.20 -6.45
C ALA A 38 -6.42 18.37 -7.89
N VAL A 39 -6.24 19.56 -8.44
CA VAL A 39 -6.56 19.90 -9.83
C VAL A 39 -5.27 19.94 -10.64
N LEU A 40 -5.16 19.15 -11.70
CA LEU A 40 -4.05 19.25 -12.64
C LEU A 40 -4.16 20.57 -13.40
N VAL A 41 -3.14 21.42 -13.33
CA VAL A 41 -3.11 22.75 -13.97
C VAL A 41 -2.31 22.70 -15.26
N LYS A 42 -1.17 22.02 -15.23
CA LYS A 42 -0.26 21.87 -16.37
C LYS A 42 0.35 20.47 -16.34
N ALA A 43 0.51 19.86 -17.51
CA ALA A 43 1.29 18.65 -17.68
C ALA A 43 1.99 18.72 -19.03
N GLU A 44 3.31 18.92 -19.03
CA GLU A 44 4.10 19.08 -20.25
C GLU A 44 5.34 18.20 -20.16
N PHE A 45 5.65 17.48 -21.23
CA PHE A 45 6.85 16.66 -21.32
C PHE A 45 7.49 16.78 -22.71
N LEU A 46 8.77 17.15 -22.77
CA LEU A 46 9.52 17.40 -24.01
C LEU A 46 8.80 18.34 -24.99
N GLY A 47 8.12 19.38 -24.46
CA GLY A 47 7.36 20.35 -25.25
C GLY A 47 6.00 19.85 -25.76
N VAL A 48 5.59 18.63 -25.40
CA VAL A 48 4.26 18.10 -25.69
C VAL A 48 3.35 18.32 -24.48
N ASP A 49 2.17 18.89 -24.73
CA ASP A 49 1.13 19.02 -23.72
C ASP A 49 0.42 17.68 -23.48
N LEU A 50 0.48 17.22 -22.24
CA LEU A 50 -0.16 15.99 -21.75
C LEU A 50 -1.43 16.30 -20.93
N LYS A 51 -1.75 17.57 -20.69
CA LYS A 51 -2.87 17.98 -19.82
C LYS A 51 -4.22 17.47 -20.33
N GLU A 52 -4.41 17.44 -21.64
CA GLU A 52 -5.66 16.96 -22.27
C GLU A 52 -5.80 15.43 -22.20
N LYS A 53 -4.69 14.70 -22.09
CA LYS A 53 -4.70 13.23 -21.94
C LYS A 53 -5.00 12.78 -20.52
N LEU A 54 -4.84 13.65 -19.52
CA LEU A 54 -4.98 13.33 -18.10
C LEU A 54 -6.24 13.95 -17.49
N PRO A 55 -6.85 13.31 -16.47
CA PRO A 55 -8.03 13.87 -15.80
C PRO A 55 -7.70 15.18 -15.08
N ASP A 56 -8.71 16.04 -14.92
CA ASP A 56 -8.56 17.30 -14.18
C ASP A 56 -8.34 17.09 -12.69
N ARG A 57 -9.01 16.09 -12.09
CA ARG A 57 -8.84 15.76 -10.67
C ARG A 57 -7.92 14.57 -10.53
N VAL A 58 -6.87 14.75 -9.75
CA VAL A 58 -5.75 13.82 -9.61
C VAL A 58 -5.32 13.68 -8.16
N TRP A 59 -4.72 12.55 -7.83
CA TRP A 59 -4.00 12.36 -6.58
C TRP A 59 -2.61 12.98 -6.68
N ALA A 60 -2.23 13.80 -5.69
CA ALA A 60 -0.97 14.53 -5.69
C ALA A 60 0.26 13.61 -5.75
N GLN A 61 0.31 12.52 -4.97
CA GLN A 61 1.46 11.61 -4.97
C GLN A 61 1.58 10.82 -6.28
N GLU A 62 0.46 10.46 -6.90
CA GLU A 62 0.47 9.76 -8.18
C GLU A 62 1.07 10.64 -9.29
N ILE A 63 0.69 11.92 -9.35
CA ILE A 63 1.31 12.89 -10.26
C ILE A 63 2.74 13.19 -9.88
N ASN A 64 3.07 13.23 -8.59
CA ASN A 64 4.44 13.41 -8.11
C ASN A 64 5.35 12.30 -8.62
N MET A 65 4.93 11.04 -8.49
CA MET A 65 5.68 9.89 -8.99
C MET A 65 5.75 9.86 -10.52
N LEU A 66 4.66 10.18 -11.22
CA LEU A 66 4.66 10.28 -12.68
C LEU A 66 5.64 11.34 -13.20
N ALA A 67 5.62 12.54 -12.60
CA ALA A 67 6.53 13.61 -12.96
C ALA A 67 8.00 13.21 -12.70
N TYR A 68 8.29 12.62 -11.53
CA TYR A 68 9.61 12.11 -11.20
C TYR A 68 10.10 11.05 -12.20
N ALA A 69 9.26 10.07 -12.54
CA ALA A 69 9.62 8.99 -13.43
C ALA A 69 9.88 9.49 -14.87
N LEU A 70 9.11 10.48 -15.32
CA LEU A 70 9.33 11.14 -16.61
C LEU A 70 10.65 11.93 -16.63
N ASP A 71 11.00 12.59 -15.54
CA ASP A 71 12.27 13.32 -15.40
C ASP A 71 13.49 12.38 -15.40
N GLN A 72 13.30 11.07 -15.14
CA GLN A 72 14.38 10.07 -15.26
C GLN A 72 14.64 9.62 -16.71
N LEU A 73 13.77 9.97 -17.67
CA LEU A 73 13.94 9.53 -19.05
C LEU A 73 15.00 10.38 -19.77
N ASN A 74 15.93 9.72 -20.45
CA ASN A 74 16.78 10.41 -21.43
C ASN A 74 15.96 10.77 -22.69
N GLN A 75 16.54 11.57 -23.60
CA GLN A 75 15.81 12.02 -24.80
C GLN A 75 15.27 10.89 -25.68
N VAL A 76 16.00 9.77 -25.81
CA VAL A 76 15.57 8.63 -26.64
C VAL A 76 14.40 7.91 -25.98
N GLN A 77 14.51 7.65 -24.68
CA GLN A 77 13.44 7.08 -23.88
C GLN A 77 12.19 7.96 -23.86
N GLY A 78 12.35 9.28 -23.74
CA GLY A 78 11.24 10.23 -23.73
C GLY A 78 10.49 10.30 -25.06
N LYS A 79 11.20 10.22 -26.20
CA LYS A 79 10.55 10.11 -27.52
C LYS A 79 9.75 8.82 -27.66
N LYS A 80 10.35 7.69 -27.26
CA LYS A 80 9.67 6.39 -27.25
C LYS A 80 8.40 6.41 -26.40
N PHE A 81 8.46 7.05 -25.22
CA PHE A 81 7.28 7.22 -24.37
C PHE A 81 6.16 7.98 -25.09
N LEU A 82 6.48 9.11 -25.72
CA LEU A 82 5.49 9.91 -26.44
C LEU A 82 4.88 9.15 -27.63
N GLU A 83 5.66 8.34 -28.34
CA GLU A 83 5.17 7.46 -29.41
C GLU A 83 4.18 6.42 -28.87
N GLU A 84 4.49 5.79 -27.73
CA GLU A 84 3.63 4.76 -27.11
C GLU A 84 2.26 5.29 -26.63
N ILE A 85 2.16 6.58 -26.32
CA ILE A 85 0.91 7.21 -25.84
C ILE A 85 0.24 8.11 -26.90
N ALA A 86 0.77 8.14 -28.12
CA ALA A 86 0.33 9.08 -29.16
C ALA A 86 -1.16 8.90 -29.51
N GLU A 87 -1.58 7.65 -29.69
CA GLU A 87 -2.95 7.29 -30.12
C GLU A 87 -4.00 7.41 -29.00
N SER A 88 -3.58 7.43 -27.73
CA SER A 88 -4.50 7.51 -26.59
C SER A 88 -5.08 8.91 -26.45
N THR A 89 -6.40 9.06 -26.52
CA THR A 89 -7.07 10.36 -26.34
C THR A 89 -7.16 10.76 -24.87
N GLN A 90 -7.38 9.80 -23.98
CA GLN A 90 -7.47 9.98 -22.53
C GLN A 90 -6.86 8.77 -21.83
N MET A 91 -6.19 9.00 -20.70
CA MET A 91 -5.55 7.98 -19.87
C MET A 91 -5.67 8.33 -18.39
N TYR A 92 -5.69 7.31 -17.54
CA TYR A 92 -5.50 7.48 -16.11
C TYR A 92 -4.02 7.77 -15.81
N PRO A 93 -3.69 8.57 -14.78
CA PRO A 93 -2.29 8.83 -14.44
C PRO A 93 -1.51 7.54 -14.14
N GLY A 94 -2.16 6.56 -13.50
CA GLY A 94 -1.55 5.25 -13.25
C GLY A 94 -1.23 4.42 -14.50
N GLU A 95 -2.04 4.52 -15.56
CA GLU A 95 -1.72 3.90 -16.85
C GLU A 95 -0.49 4.56 -17.46
N MET A 96 -0.46 5.89 -17.48
CA MET A 96 0.67 6.65 -18.00
C MET A 96 1.94 6.34 -17.21
N LEU A 97 1.86 6.24 -15.89
CA LEU A 97 2.98 5.85 -15.02
C LEU A 97 3.50 4.45 -15.40
N ASN A 98 2.62 3.48 -15.66
CA ASN A 98 3.02 2.14 -16.11
C ASN A 98 3.77 2.15 -17.45
N HIS A 99 3.40 3.02 -18.40
CA HIS A 99 4.18 3.20 -19.64
C HIS A 99 5.59 3.71 -19.35
N VAL A 100 5.72 4.71 -18.48
CA VAL A 100 7.02 5.29 -18.10
C VAL A 100 7.89 4.26 -17.38
N LEU A 101 7.33 3.55 -16.39
CA LEU A 101 8.04 2.53 -15.61
C LEU A 101 8.54 1.36 -16.45
N ARG A 102 7.82 0.99 -17.51
CA ARG A 102 8.28 -0.01 -18.48
C ARG A 102 9.51 0.46 -19.27
N ILE A 103 9.61 1.75 -19.57
CA ILE A 103 10.74 2.34 -20.31
C ILE A 103 11.93 2.62 -19.38
N CYS A 104 11.67 3.01 -18.14
CA CYS A 104 12.67 3.28 -17.12
C CYS A 104 12.34 2.56 -15.79
N PRO A 105 12.66 1.26 -15.68
CA PRO A 105 12.47 0.50 -14.45
C PRO A 105 13.21 1.09 -13.23
N MET A 106 14.33 1.76 -13.48
CA MET A 106 15.16 2.39 -12.45
C MET A 106 14.41 3.49 -11.69
N ALA A 107 13.38 4.11 -12.26
CA ALA A 107 12.56 5.08 -11.53
C ALA A 107 11.88 4.45 -10.29
N ALA A 108 11.67 3.13 -10.27
CA ALA A 108 11.18 2.38 -9.12
C ALA A 108 12.26 1.52 -8.43
N GLY A 109 13.55 1.77 -8.71
CA GLY A 109 14.67 1.04 -8.11
C GLY A 109 14.85 -0.38 -8.63
N ILE A 110 14.35 -0.68 -9.84
CA ILE A 110 14.56 -1.96 -10.51
C ILE A 110 15.61 -1.79 -11.62
N THR A 111 16.64 -2.63 -11.59
CA THR A 111 17.69 -2.61 -12.62
C THR A 111 17.19 -3.25 -13.91
N VAL A 112 17.67 -2.79 -15.07
CA VAL A 112 17.28 -3.35 -16.37
C VAL A 112 17.73 -4.80 -16.50
N GLU A 113 18.87 -5.13 -15.90
CA GLU A 113 19.47 -6.47 -15.87
C GLU A 113 18.60 -7.50 -15.14
N SER A 114 17.72 -7.06 -14.23
CA SER A 114 16.82 -7.95 -13.51
C SER A 114 15.78 -8.62 -14.43
N GLY A 115 15.50 -8.03 -15.59
CA GLY A 115 14.42 -8.46 -16.48
C GLY A 115 13.01 -8.24 -15.92
N VAL A 116 12.88 -7.63 -14.73
CA VAL A 116 11.60 -7.34 -14.07
C VAL A 116 11.12 -5.95 -14.50
N ALA A 117 9.86 -5.85 -14.91
CA ALA A 117 9.22 -4.56 -15.18
C ALA A 117 8.40 -4.13 -13.96
N PRO A 118 8.67 -2.94 -13.37
CA PRO A 118 7.83 -2.41 -12.32
C PRO A 118 6.44 -2.09 -12.85
N TYR A 119 5.43 -2.32 -12.02
CA TYR A 119 4.04 -2.18 -12.37
C TYR A 119 3.23 -1.59 -11.21
N TYR A 120 2.64 -0.45 -11.46
CA TYR A 120 1.72 0.23 -10.57
C TYR A 120 0.33 -0.39 -10.68
N THR A 121 -0.20 -0.81 -9.53
CA THR A 121 -1.47 -1.54 -9.40
C THR A 121 -2.64 -0.64 -9.01
N GLY A 122 -2.37 0.63 -8.66
CA GLY A 122 -3.31 1.50 -7.94
C GLY A 122 -3.14 1.44 -6.42
N GLU A 123 -2.55 0.38 -5.88
CA GLU A 123 -2.44 0.14 -4.43
C GLU A 123 -0.99 0.08 -3.92
N ASN A 124 0.00 -0.09 -4.81
CA ASN A 124 1.42 -0.17 -4.45
C ASN A 124 2.21 1.12 -4.72
N LEU A 125 1.56 2.28 -4.83
CA LEU A 125 2.27 3.54 -5.12
C LEU A 125 3.35 3.82 -4.06
N PHE A 126 3.04 3.54 -2.79
CA PHE A 126 3.98 3.74 -1.69
C PHE A 126 5.27 2.94 -1.90
N ASP A 127 5.16 1.68 -2.31
CA ASP A 127 6.30 0.81 -2.60
C ASP A 127 7.06 1.33 -3.84
N ILE A 128 6.35 1.68 -4.92
CA ILE A 128 6.96 2.24 -6.15
C ILE A 128 7.79 3.50 -5.88
N MET A 129 7.35 4.33 -4.94
CA MET A 129 8.02 5.57 -4.59
C MET A 129 9.25 5.40 -3.69
N GLU A 130 9.55 4.20 -3.19
CA GLU A 130 10.67 4.01 -2.25
C GLU A 130 12.01 4.43 -2.83
N TYR A 131 12.27 4.08 -4.10
CA TYR A 131 13.51 4.46 -4.74
C TYR A 131 13.62 5.98 -4.94
N LYS A 132 12.52 6.64 -5.30
CA LYS A 132 12.46 8.11 -5.38
C LYS A 132 12.86 8.72 -4.03
N ARG A 133 12.21 8.29 -2.95
CA ARG A 133 12.48 8.82 -1.59
C ARG A 133 13.93 8.58 -1.16
N PHE A 134 14.44 7.39 -1.41
CA PHE A 134 15.83 7.01 -1.14
C PHE A 134 16.82 7.89 -1.92
N SER A 135 16.61 8.02 -3.24
CA SER A 135 17.47 8.82 -4.12
C SER A 135 17.44 10.32 -3.75
N GLU A 136 16.28 10.83 -3.34
CA GLU A 136 16.14 12.21 -2.88
C GLU A 136 16.90 12.45 -1.58
N ARG A 137 16.78 11.57 -0.57
CA ARG A 137 17.55 11.68 0.68
C ARG A 137 19.05 11.60 0.42
N LYS A 138 19.49 10.65 -0.41
CA LYS A 138 20.89 10.53 -0.80
C LYS A 138 21.43 11.80 -1.48
N ARG A 139 20.60 12.44 -2.32
CA ARG A 139 20.97 13.71 -2.98
C ARG A 139 21.03 14.88 -1.99
N GLU A 140 20.13 14.90 -1.01
CA GLU A 140 20.07 15.95 0.02
C GLU A 140 21.26 15.87 0.99
N TYR A 141 21.74 14.67 1.29
CA TYR A 141 22.80 14.44 2.28
C TYR A 141 24.08 13.86 1.65
N PRO A 142 25.13 14.67 1.43
CA PRO A 142 26.36 14.21 0.78
C PRO A 142 27.12 13.09 1.51
N GLN A 143 26.89 12.94 2.82
CA GLN A 143 27.48 11.89 3.66
C GLN A 143 26.47 10.77 3.98
N PHE A 144 25.41 10.67 3.18
CA PHE A 144 24.37 9.65 3.33
C PHE A 144 24.98 8.26 3.42
N GLN A 145 24.52 7.47 4.39
CA GLN A 145 24.94 6.08 4.54
C GLN A 145 23.88 5.22 5.20
N ILE A 146 24.14 3.92 5.22
CA ILE A 146 23.40 2.95 6.02
C ILE A 146 24.18 2.59 7.29
N ALA A 147 23.50 2.67 8.43
CA ALA A 147 23.96 2.13 9.71
C ALA A 147 23.07 0.95 10.14
N LYS A 148 23.66 -0.05 10.78
CA LYS A 148 22.96 -1.24 11.31
C LYS A 148 23.12 -1.33 12.81
N PHE A 149 22.01 -1.30 13.53
CA PHE A 149 21.93 -1.50 14.97
C PHE A 149 21.50 -2.94 15.21
N TYR A 150 22.31 -3.73 15.92
CA TYR A 150 22.04 -5.15 16.15
C TYR A 150 21.50 -5.40 17.55
N PHE A 151 20.58 -6.33 17.64
CA PHE A 151 19.85 -6.70 18.85
C PHE A 151 19.89 -8.23 18.98
N PRO A 152 20.23 -8.77 20.16
CA PRO A 152 20.01 -10.18 20.46
C PRO A 152 18.53 -10.51 20.23
N ILE A 153 18.26 -11.68 19.65
CA ILE A 153 16.91 -12.16 19.42
C ILE A 153 16.77 -13.55 20.02
N ASP A 154 15.82 -13.69 20.93
CA ASP A 154 15.37 -14.98 21.44
C ASP A 154 14.25 -15.46 20.51
N VAL A 155 14.34 -16.72 20.07
CA VAL A 155 13.34 -17.34 19.20
C VAL A 155 12.84 -18.59 19.89
N SER A 156 11.53 -18.72 20.00
CA SER A 156 10.90 -19.93 20.50
C SER A 156 10.00 -20.51 19.41
N VAL A 157 10.00 -21.83 19.27
CA VAL A 157 9.20 -22.57 18.29
C VAL A 157 8.17 -23.44 19.00
N LYS A 158 6.99 -23.52 18.43
CA LYS A 158 5.92 -24.44 18.83
C LYS A 158 5.50 -25.28 17.63
N GLU A 159 5.60 -26.59 17.71
CA GLU A 159 5.05 -27.48 16.68
C GLU A 159 3.51 -27.54 16.80
N LYS A 160 2.85 -27.96 15.73
CA LYS A 160 1.38 -27.96 15.61
C LYS A 160 0.66 -28.69 16.76
N ASP A 161 1.25 -29.78 17.23
CA ASP A 161 0.66 -30.69 18.21
C ASP A 161 1.26 -30.49 19.62
N ASP A 162 2.17 -29.54 19.80
CA ASP A 162 2.78 -29.23 21.09
C ASP A 162 1.89 -28.26 21.89
N GLU A 163 1.98 -28.31 23.22
CA GLU A 163 1.29 -27.36 24.09
C GLU A 163 2.15 -26.10 24.33
N ASP A 164 3.47 -26.27 24.46
CA ASP A 164 4.41 -25.22 24.87
C ASP A 164 5.38 -24.80 23.76
N PHE A 165 5.91 -23.58 23.88
CA PHE A 165 7.02 -23.11 23.06
C PHE A 165 8.35 -23.64 23.61
N GLN A 166 9.25 -24.01 22.72
CA GLN A 166 10.63 -24.39 23.03
C GLN A 166 11.59 -23.31 22.55
N ASP A 167 12.45 -22.83 23.44
CA ASP A 167 13.47 -21.86 23.10
C ASP A 167 14.55 -22.51 22.22
N LEU A 168 14.92 -21.79 21.16
CA LEU A 168 15.99 -22.18 20.26
C LEU A 168 17.27 -21.45 20.64
N ASP A 169 18.40 -22.14 20.54
CA ASP A 169 19.67 -21.41 20.61
C ASP A 169 19.89 -20.56 19.35
N GLY A 170 20.85 -19.64 19.41
CA GLY A 170 21.09 -18.68 18.33
C GLY A 170 21.45 -19.31 16.97
N ALA A 171 22.06 -20.50 16.95
CA ALA A 171 22.45 -21.21 15.74
C ALA A 171 21.26 -22.01 15.17
N GLU A 172 20.45 -22.61 16.03
CA GLU A 172 19.19 -23.25 15.66
C GLU A 172 18.18 -22.23 15.13
N ALA A 173 18.12 -21.04 15.73
CA ALA A 173 17.26 -19.95 15.28
C ALA A 173 17.66 -19.42 13.89
N ALA A 174 18.95 -19.49 13.52
CA ALA A 174 19.47 -18.94 12.26
C ALA A 174 18.78 -19.49 11.01
N VAL A 175 18.26 -20.73 11.06
CA VAL A 175 17.55 -21.34 9.93
C VAL A 175 16.22 -20.63 9.64
N TYR A 176 15.63 -19.95 10.62
CA TYR A 176 14.36 -19.23 10.53
C TYR A 176 14.53 -17.75 10.15
N CYS A 177 15.72 -17.32 9.75
CA CYS A 177 15.99 -15.90 9.44
C CYS A 177 14.99 -15.30 8.44
N ARG A 178 14.60 -16.07 7.41
CA ARG A 178 13.65 -15.59 6.37
C ARG A 178 12.24 -15.48 6.92
N GLU A 179 11.82 -16.45 7.72
CA GLU A 179 10.51 -16.49 8.37
C GLU A 179 10.37 -15.32 9.35
N VAL A 180 11.39 -15.08 10.18
CA VAL A 180 11.41 -13.94 11.12
C VAL A 180 11.39 -12.60 10.37
N SER A 181 12.22 -12.44 9.32
CA SER A 181 12.20 -11.25 8.46
C SER A 181 10.81 -11.02 7.83
N ALA A 182 10.16 -12.07 7.36
CA ALA A 182 8.81 -12.00 6.80
C ALA A 182 7.75 -11.64 7.85
N MET A 183 7.86 -12.18 9.08
CA MET A 183 7.00 -11.81 10.21
C MET A 183 7.13 -10.32 10.54
N ILE A 184 8.37 -9.83 10.65
CA ILE A 184 8.68 -8.43 10.87
C ILE A 184 8.05 -7.57 9.77
N ALA A 185 8.30 -7.90 8.50
CA ALA A 185 7.81 -7.12 7.36
C ALA A 185 6.27 -7.04 7.31
N ARG A 186 5.56 -8.13 7.60
CA ARG A 186 4.07 -8.16 7.66
C ARG A 186 3.51 -7.28 8.76
N LYS A 187 4.23 -7.14 9.87
CA LYS A 187 3.84 -6.27 10.98
C LYS A 187 4.03 -4.79 10.64
N ILE A 188 5.12 -4.42 9.93
CA ILE A 188 5.36 -3.03 9.47
C ILE A 188 4.33 -2.67 8.39
N ARG A 189 4.32 -3.46 7.32
CA ARG A 189 3.59 -3.17 6.09
C ARG A 189 2.29 -3.95 6.11
N ARG A 190 1.25 -3.30 6.60
CA ARG A 190 -0.09 -3.88 6.59
C ARG A 190 -0.55 -4.08 5.14
N ILE A 191 -1.48 -5.01 4.95
CA ILE A 191 -1.99 -5.39 3.61
C ILE A 191 -2.69 -4.21 2.89
N ASP A 192 -3.12 -3.15 3.60
CA ASP A 192 -3.74 -1.98 2.97
C ASP A 192 -2.75 -0.84 2.70
N SER A 193 -2.95 -0.20 1.54
CA SER A 193 -2.15 0.94 1.07
C SER A 193 -2.39 2.21 1.89
N TRP A 194 -3.56 2.32 2.52
CA TRP A 194 -3.97 3.53 3.24
C TRP A 194 -3.18 3.75 4.53
N SER A 195 -2.97 2.69 5.32
CA SER A 195 -2.19 2.77 6.56
C SER A 195 -0.74 3.14 6.33
N ASP A 196 -0.13 2.76 5.20
CA ASP A 196 1.25 3.17 4.91
C ASP A 196 1.36 4.70 4.75
N TRP A 197 0.42 5.33 4.04
CA TRP A 197 0.43 6.80 3.86
C TRP A 197 0.11 7.54 5.16
N GLU A 198 -0.89 7.07 5.91
CA GLU A 198 -1.28 7.68 7.18
C GLU A 198 -0.14 7.57 8.21
N LEU A 199 0.43 6.38 8.38
CA LEU A 199 1.53 6.14 9.31
C LEU A 199 2.79 6.89 8.90
N TYR A 200 3.12 6.92 7.62
CA TYR A 200 4.32 7.61 7.13
C TYR A 200 4.29 9.11 7.42
N ALA A 201 3.13 9.75 7.28
CA ALA A 201 2.98 11.17 7.62
C ALA A 201 3.22 11.42 9.11
N HIS A 202 2.68 10.57 9.99
CA HIS A 202 2.86 10.68 11.44
C HIS A 202 4.32 10.44 11.86
N ILE A 203 4.99 9.40 11.32
CA ILE A 203 6.38 9.07 11.67
C ILE A 203 7.32 10.26 11.38
N HIS A 204 7.12 10.95 10.27
CA HIS A 204 7.96 12.09 9.91
C HIS A 204 7.70 13.36 10.72
N GLN A 205 6.49 13.54 11.26
CA GLN A 205 6.15 14.68 12.11
C GLN A 205 6.64 14.50 13.54
N ASP A 206 6.69 13.25 14.04
CA ASP A 206 6.98 12.94 15.43
C ASP A 206 8.41 12.40 15.68
N THR A 207 9.32 12.43 14.70
CA THR A 207 10.68 11.91 14.92
C THR A 207 11.40 12.78 15.97
N PRO A 208 11.58 12.33 17.24
CA PRO A 208 12.10 13.17 18.34
C PRO A 208 13.57 13.55 18.19
N TYR A 209 14.21 13.06 17.12
CA TYR A 209 15.65 13.08 16.89
C TYR A 209 16.02 13.86 15.63
N ALA A 210 15.23 14.86 15.27
CA ALA A 210 15.49 15.74 14.13
C ALA A 210 16.92 16.32 14.14
N ASP A 211 17.47 16.53 15.35
CA ASP A 211 18.82 17.04 15.60
C ASP A 211 19.94 16.00 15.46
N THR A 212 19.61 14.72 15.24
CA THR A 212 20.59 13.66 14.98
C THR A 212 20.76 13.40 13.47
N GLY A 213 21.73 12.57 13.12
CA GLY A 213 21.89 12.01 11.78
C GLY A 213 20.80 11.01 11.35
N PHE A 214 19.85 10.61 12.19
CA PHE A 214 18.79 9.65 11.83
C PHE A 214 17.83 10.23 10.77
N LEU A 215 17.46 9.42 9.76
CA LEU A 215 16.45 9.78 8.76
C LEU A 215 15.25 8.85 8.82
N ILE A 216 15.47 7.57 8.55
CA ILE A 216 14.44 6.54 8.57
C ILE A 216 15.08 5.22 8.95
N GLY A 217 14.35 4.40 9.70
CA GLY A 217 14.80 3.08 10.10
C GLY A 217 13.78 2.01 9.72
N ARG A 218 14.24 0.79 9.49
CA ARG A 218 13.40 -0.39 9.40
C ARG A 218 13.98 -1.53 10.23
N PRO A 219 13.14 -2.30 10.95
CA PRO A 219 13.57 -3.55 11.53
C PRO A 219 13.68 -4.66 10.47
N ASP A 220 14.55 -5.62 10.76
CA ASP A 220 14.76 -6.86 10.01
C ASP A 220 15.44 -7.92 10.90
N ALA A 221 15.76 -9.08 10.33
CA ALA A 221 16.60 -10.09 10.94
C ALA A 221 17.74 -10.51 9.99
N GLU A 222 18.93 -10.74 10.55
CA GLU A 222 20.11 -11.17 9.82
C GLU A 222 20.87 -12.26 10.59
N VAL A 223 21.50 -13.19 9.88
CA VAL A 223 22.42 -14.17 10.49
C VAL A 223 23.83 -13.57 10.52
N ARG A 224 24.40 -13.45 11.72
CA ARG A 224 25.74 -12.91 11.94
C ARG A 224 26.57 -13.89 12.75
N ASN A 225 27.73 -14.27 12.21
CA ASN A 225 28.61 -15.27 12.83
C ASN A 225 27.89 -16.58 13.19
N GLY A 226 26.93 -16.99 12.34
CA GLY A 226 26.12 -18.20 12.56
C GLY A 226 24.96 -18.04 13.55
N VAL A 227 24.75 -16.84 14.10
CA VAL A 227 23.70 -16.57 15.08
C VAL A 227 22.66 -15.62 14.50
N LEU A 228 21.37 -15.91 14.69
CA LEU A 228 20.31 -14.99 14.32
C LEU A 228 20.36 -13.73 15.20
N GLN A 229 20.22 -12.55 14.60
CA GLN A 229 20.14 -11.27 15.29
C GLN A 229 18.99 -10.46 14.71
N GLY A 230 18.30 -9.70 15.57
CA GLY A 230 17.49 -8.58 15.10
C GLY A 230 18.41 -7.46 14.62
N VAL A 231 17.97 -6.73 13.59
CA VAL A 231 18.72 -5.57 13.09
C VAL A 231 17.77 -4.43 12.78
N PHE A 232 18.15 -3.22 13.16
CA PHE A 232 17.56 -1.99 12.64
C PHE A 232 18.49 -1.38 11.61
N ILE A 233 18.00 -1.29 10.39
CA ILE A 233 18.71 -0.70 9.26
C ILE A 233 18.25 0.75 9.17
N VAL A 234 19.21 1.65 9.35
CA VAL A 234 18.99 3.09 9.49
C VAL A 234 19.66 3.79 8.33
N GLU A 235 18.88 4.61 7.62
CA GLU A 235 19.42 5.66 6.78
C GLU A 235 19.88 6.83 7.65
N ALA A 236 21.10 7.28 7.42
CA ALA A 236 21.70 8.38 8.16
C ALA A 236 22.21 9.49 7.24
N LYS A 237 22.09 10.75 7.70
CA LYS A 237 22.56 11.97 7.01
C LYS A 237 24.10 11.98 6.84
N HIS A 238 24.81 11.41 7.80
CA HIS A 238 26.27 11.42 7.94
C HIS A 238 26.73 10.26 8.81
N ILE A 239 28.05 10.13 9.00
CA ILE A 239 28.64 9.16 9.95
C ILE A 239 28.22 9.57 11.34
N LEU A 240 27.35 8.77 11.96
CA LEU A 240 26.83 9.00 13.29
C LEU A 240 27.98 9.06 14.30
N THR A 241 27.98 10.12 15.09
CA THR A 241 28.86 10.26 16.25
C THR A 241 28.44 9.28 17.35
N GLU A 242 29.34 9.02 18.31
CA GLU A 242 29.01 8.17 19.47
C GLU A 242 27.79 8.70 20.25
N SER A 243 27.69 10.04 20.37
CA SER A 243 26.53 10.70 20.99
C SER A 243 25.23 10.41 20.25
N GLU A 244 25.23 10.53 18.91
CA GLU A 244 24.04 10.25 18.11
C GLU A 244 23.68 8.77 18.16
N ILE A 245 24.68 7.88 18.12
CA ILE A 245 24.48 6.44 18.29
C ILE A 245 23.80 6.14 19.62
N SER A 246 24.25 6.73 20.73
CA SER A 246 23.63 6.52 22.04
C SER A 246 22.17 6.97 22.07
N ILE A 247 21.86 8.14 21.50
CA ILE A 247 20.49 8.67 21.44
C ILE A 247 19.59 7.77 20.58
N ILE A 248 20.08 7.34 19.42
CA ILE A 248 19.34 6.45 18.51
C ILE A 248 19.15 5.07 19.14
N LYS A 249 20.12 4.54 19.89
CA LYS A 249 19.97 3.28 20.62
C LYS A 249 18.81 3.35 21.62
N GLU A 250 18.80 4.37 22.48
CA GLU A 250 17.75 4.56 23.49
C GLU A 250 16.36 4.63 22.84
N TYR A 251 16.25 5.31 21.70
CA TYR A 251 15.03 5.32 20.90
C TYR A 251 14.60 3.92 20.44
N LEU A 252 15.52 3.18 19.81
CA LEU A 252 15.23 1.89 19.23
C LEU A 252 14.92 0.85 20.30
N ASP A 253 15.61 0.89 21.44
CA ASP A 253 15.33 0.03 22.59
C ASP A 253 13.90 0.28 23.12
N GLY A 254 13.46 1.54 23.24
CA GLY A 254 12.07 1.88 23.58
C GLY A 254 11.05 1.50 22.50
N GLY A 255 11.40 1.62 21.22
CA GLY A 255 10.56 1.16 20.11
C GLY A 255 10.42 -0.36 20.05
N ILE A 256 11.44 -1.08 20.50
CA ILE A 256 11.42 -2.54 20.65
C ILE A 256 10.47 -2.95 21.77
N THR A 257 10.49 -2.28 22.93
CA THR A 257 9.57 -2.60 24.03
C THR A 257 8.10 -2.34 23.65
N ASP A 258 7.82 -1.26 22.92
CA ASP A 258 6.43 -0.85 22.66
C ASP A 258 5.79 -1.50 21.43
N GLY A 259 6.58 -2.03 20.49
CA GLY A 259 6.06 -2.44 19.18
C GLY A 259 6.65 -3.70 18.57
N TRP A 260 7.95 -3.98 18.74
CA TRP A 260 8.65 -5.00 17.93
C TRP A 260 9.09 -6.25 18.70
N GLY A 261 9.56 -6.09 19.94
CA GLY A 261 10.14 -7.15 20.75
C GLY A 261 9.17 -7.85 21.70
N GLU A 262 8.32 -7.12 22.41
CA GLU A 262 7.46 -7.73 23.45
C GLU A 262 6.03 -8.03 22.98
N SER A 263 5.58 -7.38 21.92
CA SER A 263 4.18 -7.44 21.44
C SER A 263 4.02 -8.08 20.06
N MET A 264 4.99 -8.86 19.57
CA MET A 264 4.82 -9.60 18.31
C MET A 264 4.05 -10.88 18.55
N GLU A 265 2.85 -10.96 17.97
CA GLU A 265 2.03 -12.17 18.06
C GLU A 265 2.78 -13.35 17.39
N PRO A 266 2.78 -14.53 18.02
CA PRO A 266 3.37 -15.71 17.41
C PRO A 266 2.72 -15.98 16.06
N ALA A 267 3.53 -16.25 15.04
CA ALA A 267 3.04 -16.45 13.69
C ALA A 267 3.28 -17.88 13.23
N GLY A 268 2.26 -18.45 12.59
CA GLY A 268 2.40 -19.71 11.85
C GLY A 268 3.42 -19.54 10.72
N VAL A 269 4.42 -20.40 10.71
CA VAL A 269 5.42 -20.53 9.66
C VAL A 269 5.25 -21.87 8.94
N SER A 270 5.99 -22.04 7.85
CA SER A 270 5.95 -23.26 7.03
C SER A 270 6.09 -24.55 7.87
N HIS A 271 5.38 -25.61 7.46
CA HIS A 271 5.38 -26.94 8.10
C HIS A 271 4.64 -27.08 9.44
N GLY A 272 3.71 -26.18 9.76
CA GLY A 272 2.86 -26.31 10.96
C GLY A 272 3.55 -25.87 12.25
N LYS A 273 4.60 -25.06 12.14
CA LYS A 273 5.29 -24.46 13.28
C LYS A 273 4.75 -23.08 13.56
N THR A 274 4.81 -22.65 14.81
CA THR A 274 4.54 -21.28 15.22
C THR A 274 5.82 -20.73 15.83
N LEU A 275 6.28 -19.56 15.38
CA LEU A 275 7.44 -18.88 15.95
C LEU A 275 6.98 -17.73 16.85
N ALA A 276 7.61 -17.61 18.01
CA ALA A 276 7.60 -16.42 18.84
C ALA A 276 9.01 -15.82 18.87
N ILE A 277 9.11 -14.50 18.87
CA ILE A 277 10.39 -13.80 18.95
C ILE A 277 10.36 -12.76 20.06
N LYS A 278 11.51 -12.57 20.70
CA LYS A 278 11.75 -11.47 21.64
C LYS A 278 13.09 -10.82 21.32
N LEU A 279 13.09 -9.49 21.23
CA LEU A 279 14.31 -8.71 21.01
C LEU A 279 14.84 -8.18 22.34
N GLY A 280 16.15 -8.28 22.55
CA GLY A 280 16.87 -7.63 23.64
C GLY A 280 17.30 -6.21 23.28
N GLU A 281 18.17 -5.64 24.11
CA GLU A 281 18.74 -4.30 23.92
C GLU A 281 19.84 -4.27 22.84
N CYS A 282 20.09 -3.09 22.27
CA CYS A 282 21.09 -2.91 21.24
C CYS A 282 22.51 -3.30 21.69
N SER A 283 23.08 -4.34 21.08
CA SER A 283 24.37 -4.91 21.46
C SER A 283 25.55 -4.41 20.60
N ASP A 284 25.33 -4.06 19.33
CA ASP A 284 26.38 -3.62 18.41
C ASP A 284 25.84 -2.64 17.36
N VAL A 285 26.72 -1.77 16.84
CA VAL A 285 26.38 -0.82 15.76
C VAL A 285 27.46 -0.87 14.69
N ARG A 286 27.04 -1.02 13.44
CA ARG A 286 27.92 -1.04 12.27
C ARG A 286 27.56 0.11 11.34
N GLN A 287 28.55 0.94 11.05
CA GLN A 287 28.46 2.00 10.05
C GLN A 287 29.22 1.59 8.81
N GLN A 288 28.87 2.16 7.66
CA GLN A 288 29.42 1.80 6.33
C GLN A 288 30.91 2.12 6.14
N ILE A 289 31.61 2.59 7.19
CA ILE A 289 33.05 2.88 7.20
C ILE A 289 33.88 1.66 6.75
N ASP A 290 33.37 0.43 6.96
CA ASP A 290 34.00 -0.82 6.55
C ASP A 290 33.27 -1.44 5.33
N ARG A 291 33.72 -1.09 4.12
CA ARG A 291 33.18 -1.44 2.79
C ARG A 291 31.98 -0.59 2.36
N GLU A 292 32.22 0.29 1.40
CA GLU A 292 31.20 1.14 0.81
C GLU A 292 30.22 0.31 -0.03
N LEU A 293 28.99 0.12 0.48
CA LEU A 293 27.86 -0.29 -0.34
C LEU A 293 27.61 0.76 -1.42
N ASN A 294 27.41 0.32 -2.66
CA ASN A 294 26.96 1.20 -3.74
C ASN A 294 25.49 1.61 -3.54
N GLU A 295 24.99 2.51 -4.40
CA GLU A 295 23.62 3.04 -4.30
C GLU A 295 22.55 1.94 -4.28
N MET A 296 22.66 0.98 -5.19
CA MET A 296 21.69 -0.10 -5.31
C MET A 296 21.80 -1.07 -4.15
N GLU A 297 23.02 -1.35 -3.68
CA GLU A 297 23.22 -2.17 -2.48
C GLU A 297 22.59 -1.52 -1.24
N MET A 298 22.80 -0.21 -1.03
CA MET A 298 22.14 0.53 0.04
C MET A 298 20.61 0.51 -0.11
N PHE A 299 20.11 0.73 -1.32
CA PHE A 299 18.67 0.70 -1.59
C PHE A 299 18.08 -0.69 -1.31
N PHE A 300 18.69 -1.78 -1.76
CA PHE A 300 18.17 -3.13 -1.50
C PHE A 300 18.29 -3.54 -0.03
N VAL A 301 19.28 -3.00 0.68
CA VAL A 301 19.36 -3.13 2.14
C VAL A 301 18.22 -2.37 2.81
N GLN A 302 17.72 -1.26 2.27
CA GLN A 302 16.56 -0.55 2.83
C GLN A 302 15.20 -1.08 2.34
N SER A 303 15.14 -1.61 1.13
CA SER A 303 13.91 -1.99 0.45
C SER A 303 14.01 -3.41 -0.12
N PRO A 304 14.25 -4.44 0.72
CA PRO A 304 14.51 -5.80 0.25
C PRO A 304 13.32 -6.44 -0.46
N LEU A 305 12.10 -5.95 -0.19
CA LEU A 305 10.86 -6.46 -0.78
C LEU A 305 10.40 -5.63 -1.99
N GLN A 306 11.19 -4.66 -2.46
CA GLN A 306 10.78 -3.77 -3.55
C GLN A 306 10.32 -4.54 -4.77
N ALA A 307 11.12 -5.49 -5.25
CA ALA A 307 10.78 -6.29 -6.42
C ALA A 307 9.51 -7.14 -6.20
N LYS A 308 9.29 -7.65 -4.98
CA LYS A 308 8.09 -8.44 -4.67
C LYS A 308 6.80 -7.62 -4.87
N TYR A 309 6.77 -6.39 -4.36
CA TYR A 309 5.55 -5.57 -4.38
C TYR A 309 5.37 -4.74 -5.64
N THR A 310 6.42 -4.57 -6.44
CA THR A 310 6.37 -3.75 -7.64
C THR A 310 6.51 -4.54 -8.94
N ALA A 311 6.95 -5.81 -8.91
CA ALA A 311 7.00 -6.63 -10.11
C ALA A 311 5.60 -6.86 -10.70
N ARG A 312 5.51 -6.76 -12.03
CA ARG A 312 4.30 -7.16 -12.74
C ARG A 312 4.00 -8.65 -12.52
N ALA A 313 2.79 -8.97 -12.09
CA ALA A 313 2.28 -10.34 -12.08
C ALA A 313 1.69 -10.69 -13.46
N ASP A 314 1.97 -11.90 -13.93
CA ASP A 314 1.41 -12.42 -15.18
C ASP A 314 -0.12 -12.50 -15.11
N GLY A 315 -0.79 -12.09 -16.18
CA GLY A 315 -2.25 -12.12 -16.28
C GLY A 315 -2.99 -11.02 -15.49
N PHE A 316 -2.30 -10.21 -14.69
CA PHE A 316 -2.91 -9.07 -13.99
C PHE A 316 -2.83 -7.77 -14.81
N THR A 317 -3.94 -7.01 -14.78
CA THR A 317 -4.02 -5.65 -15.31
C THR A 317 -4.74 -4.78 -14.29
N ALA A 318 -4.14 -3.66 -13.92
CA ALA A 318 -4.71 -2.71 -12.98
C ALA A 318 -5.95 -2.03 -13.57
N ASP A 319 -7.01 -1.92 -12.77
CA ASP A 319 -8.21 -1.17 -13.12
C ASP A 319 -8.20 0.20 -12.42
N PHE A 320 -7.72 1.22 -13.13
CA PHE A 320 -7.64 2.59 -12.62
C PHE A 320 -8.97 3.35 -12.65
N ARG A 321 -10.07 2.73 -13.11
CA ARG A 321 -11.38 3.38 -13.09
C ARG A 321 -11.76 3.75 -11.67
N LYS A 322 -12.38 4.92 -11.52
CA LYS A 322 -12.92 5.36 -10.23
C LYS A 322 -14.11 4.50 -9.86
N SER A 323 -14.38 4.31 -8.56
CA SER A 323 -15.57 3.56 -8.12
C SER A 323 -16.87 4.14 -8.70
N ARG A 324 -16.94 5.45 -8.92
CA ARG A 324 -18.10 6.09 -9.58
C ARG A 324 -18.19 5.76 -11.07
N GLU A 325 -17.06 5.64 -11.76
CA GLU A 325 -17.01 5.31 -13.19
C GLU A 325 -17.36 3.83 -13.38
N TYR A 326 -16.68 2.95 -12.67
CA TYR A 326 -16.99 1.50 -12.63
C TYR A 326 -18.46 1.26 -12.24
N GLY A 327 -18.94 1.98 -11.22
CA GLY A 327 -20.30 1.90 -10.70
C GLY A 327 -21.41 2.35 -11.64
N ARG A 328 -21.09 3.01 -12.77
CA ARG A 328 -22.07 3.31 -13.84
C ARG A 328 -22.40 2.06 -14.64
N ASP A 329 -21.39 1.23 -14.90
CA ASP A 329 -21.52 0.00 -15.67
C ASP A 329 -21.96 -1.16 -14.78
N TYR A 330 -21.46 -1.18 -13.54
CA TYR A 330 -21.69 -2.24 -12.55
C TYR A 330 -22.16 -1.63 -11.23
N PRO A 331 -23.47 -1.47 -11.02
CA PRO A 331 -24.01 -0.82 -9.82
C PRO A 331 -23.65 -1.48 -8.50
N VAL A 332 -23.36 -2.78 -8.52
CA VAL A 332 -22.98 -3.59 -7.36
C VAL A 332 -21.83 -4.52 -7.77
N TRP A 333 -20.79 -4.58 -6.97
CA TRP A 333 -19.61 -5.42 -7.21
C TRP A 333 -18.92 -5.76 -5.90
N ILE A 334 -18.00 -6.72 -5.94
CA ILE A 334 -17.04 -6.95 -4.86
C ILE A 334 -15.63 -6.57 -5.32
N GLU A 335 -14.81 -6.12 -4.38
CA GLU A 335 -13.38 -5.89 -4.56
C GLU A 335 -12.62 -6.95 -3.74
N LEU A 336 -11.85 -7.78 -4.44
CA LEU A 336 -10.91 -8.72 -3.84
C LEU A 336 -9.54 -8.04 -3.82
N ASN A 337 -9.03 -7.79 -2.62
CA ASN A 337 -7.73 -7.14 -2.42
C ASN A 337 -6.75 -8.14 -1.82
N TYR A 338 -5.61 -8.32 -2.49
CA TYR A 338 -4.55 -9.22 -2.06
C TYR A 338 -3.20 -8.73 -2.61
N ASP A 339 -2.18 -8.70 -1.76
CA ASP A 339 -0.79 -8.36 -2.14
C ASP A 339 -0.69 -7.09 -3.02
N ARG A 340 -1.29 -5.99 -2.53
CA ARG A 340 -1.36 -4.69 -3.24
C ARG A 340 -2.01 -4.75 -4.62
N LYS A 341 -2.93 -5.68 -4.86
CA LYS A 341 -3.71 -5.78 -6.10
C LYS A 341 -5.18 -5.82 -5.76
N THR A 342 -5.98 -5.26 -6.66
CA THR A 342 -7.43 -5.21 -6.52
C THR A 342 -8.07 -5.75 -7.79
N ILE A 343 -8.95 -6.74 -7.65
CA ILE A 343 -9.84 -7.18 -8.72
C ILE A 343 -11.28 -6.86 -8.34
N ARG A 344 -11.98 -6.22 -9.27
CA ARG A 344 -13.42 -5.97 -9.16
C ARG A 344 -14.19 -7.07 -9.88
N VAL A 345 -15.12 -7.70 -9.16
CA VAL A 345 -16.03 -8.72 -9.72
C VAL A 345 -17.45 -8.16 -9.68
N PRO A 346 -18.07 -7.85 -10.84
CA PRO A 346 -19.47 -7.41 -10.90
C PRO A 346 -20.42 -8.44 -10.28
N LEU A 347 -21.49 -7.97 -9.64
CA LEU A 347 -22.56 -8.84 -9.16
C LEU A 347 -23.81 -8.71 -10.04
N PRO A 348 -24.57 -9.79 -10.27
CA PRO A 348 -24.35 -11.14 -9.73
C PRO A 348 -23.17 -11.87 -10.41
N ALA A 349 -22.45 -12.69 -9.65
CA ALA A 349 -21.30 -13.48 -10.10
C ALA A 349 -21.48 -14.98 -9.82
N THR A 350 -20.69 -15.81 -10.49
CA THR A 350 -20.59 -17.25 -10.29
C THR A 350 -19.36 -17.62 -9.47
N GLU A 351 -19.32 -18.83 -8.91
CA GLU A 351 -18.14 -19.33 -8.19
C GLU A 351 -16.89 -19.36 -9.09
N LYS A 352 -17.09 -19.58 -10.39
CA LYS A 352 -16.02 -19.51 -11.38
C LYS A 352 -15.42 -18.11 -11.47
N ASP A 353 -16.26 -17.06 -11.48
CA ASP A 353 -15.76 -15.68 -11.57
C ASP A 353 -14.90 -15.33 -10.34
N ILE A 354 -15.28 -15.81 -9.16
CA ILE A 354 -14.50 -15.67 -7.93
C ILE A 354 -13.18 -16.44 -8.02
N GLN A 355 -13.22 -17.68 -8.53
CA GLN A 355 -12.03 -18.50 -8.67
C GLN A 355 -11.05 -17.95 -9.72
N ASP A 356 -11.55 -17.43 -10.83
CA ASP A 356 -10.76 -16.78 -11.88
C ASP A 356 -10.08 -15.53 -11.30
N ALA A 357 -10.81 -14.70 -10.55
CA ALA A 357 -10.25 -13.54 -9.86
C ALA A 357 -9.16 -13.94 -8.83
N ARG A 358 -9.40 -15.00 -8.05
CA ARG A 358 -8.41 -15.53 -7.09
C ARG A 358 -7.14 -16.02 -7.78
N THR A 359 -7.30 -16.66 -8.93
CA THR A 359 -6.19 -17.17 -9.74
C THR A 359 -5.35 -16.02 -10.28
N ILE A 360 -5.97 -14.95 -10.80
CA ILE A 360 -5.26 -13.76 -11.28
C ILE A 360 -4.50 -13.06 -10.14
N LEU A 361 -5.08 -13.01 -8.93
CA LEU A 361 -4.41 -12.45 -7.76
C LEU A 361 -3.29 -13.33 -7.21
N GLY A 362 -3.19 -14.60 -7.64
CA GLY A 362 -2.20 -15.55 -7.13
C GLY A 362 -2.47 -15.95 -5.67
N ILE A 363 -3.74 -15.97 -5.25
CA ILE A 363 -4.11 -16.26 -3.87
C ILE A 363 -3.81 -17.73 -3.55
N THR A 364 -2.93 -17.96 -2.58
CA THR A 364 -2.59 -19.30 -2.06
C THR A 364 -3.36 -19.65 -0.78
N ASP A 365 -3.74 -18.65 0.01
CA ASP A 365 -4.55 -18.79 1.23
C ASP A 365 -5.68 -17.75 1.21
N ALA A 366 -6.92 -18.21 1.42
CA ALA A 366 -8.10 -17.36 1.41
C ALA A 366 -8.18 -16.43 2.62
N ALA A 367 -7.51 -16.75 3.74
CA ALA A 367 -7.54 -15.95 4.96
C ALA A 367 -6.92 -14.55 4.80
N ASP A 368 -6.02 -14.39 3.83
CA ASP A 368 -5.27 -13.15 3.60
C ASP A 368 -5.99 -12.17 2.65
N VAL A 369 -7.17 -12.54 2.13
CA VAL A 369 -7.88 -11.75 1.12
C VAL A 369 -8.87 -10.79 1.79
N LYS A 370 -8.67 -9.49 1.58
CA LYS A 370 -9.65 -8.48 2.01
C LYS A 370 -10.76 -8.35 0.96
N THR A 371 -11.97 -8.79 1.31
CA THR A 371 -13.15 -8.69 0.43
C THR A 371 -14.00 -7.48 0.82
N LEU A 372 -14.19 -6.53 -0.09
CA LEU A 372 -15.08 -5.39 0.11
C LEU A 372 -16.32 -5.53 -0.78
N PHE A 373 -17.51 -5.38 -0.19
CA PHE A 373 -18.74 -5.19 -0.95
C PHE A 373 -18.90 -3.72 -1.32
N ARG A 374 -19.24 -3.43 -2.58
CA ARG A 374 -19.34 -2.07 -3.11
C ARG A 374 -20.69 -1.87 -3.81
N SER A 375 -21.24 -0.67 -3.65
CA SER A 375 -22.48 -0.29 -4.34
C SER A 375 -22.48 1.20 -4.67
N SER A 376 -22.72 1.52 -5.94
CA SER A 376 -22.90 2.91 -6.39
C SER A 376 -24.28 3.47 -6.06
N LYS A 377 -25.25 2.57 -5.79
CA LYS A 377 -26.66 2.92 -5.48
C LYS A 377 -26.94 3.00 -3.99
N LEU A 378 -26.20 2.28 -3.16
CA LEU A 378 -26.49 2.12 -1.74
C LEU A 378 -25.26 2.38 -0.87
N LYS A 379 -25.09 3.63 -0.43
CA LYS A 379 -23.91 4.05 0.36
C LYS A 379 -23.72 3.29 1.66
N MET A 380 -24.79 2.82 2.29
CA MET A 380 -24.74 2.14 3.60
C MET A 380 -24.07 0.76 3.55
N VAL A 381 -24.00 0.15 2.36
CA VAL A 381 -23.28 -1.11 2.12
C VAL A 381 -21.97 -0.90 1.37
N ASP A 382 -21.65 0.34 0.99
CA ASP A 382 -20.39 0.62 0.30
C ASP A 382 -19.23 0.45 1.28
N LYS A 383 -18.24 -0.35 0.86
CA LYS A 383 -17.03 -0.67 1.62
C LYS A 383 -17.28 -1.51 2.88
N LEU A 384 -18.32 -2.34 2.91
CA LEU A 384 -18.44 -3.37 3.94
C LEU A 384 -17.35 -4.44 3.74
N LEU A 385 -16.55 -4.67 4.77
CA LEU A 385 -15.46 -5.65 4.78
C LEU A 385 -15.95 -7.02 5.24
N PHE A 386 -15.55 -8.06 4.52
CA PHE A 386 -15.87 -9.45 4.80
C PHE A 386 -14.61 -10.31 4.85
N ALA A 387 -14.58 -11.24 5.80
CA ALA A 387 -13.53 -12.25 5.89
C ALA A 387 -13.70 -13.35 4.82
N ASN A 388 -14.95 -13.62 4.41
CA ASN A 388 -15.27 -14.65 3.42
C ASN A 388 -16.29 -14.15 2.40
N VAL A 389 -16.22 -14.68 1.19
CA VAL A 389 -17.20 -14.39 0.12
C VAL A 389 -18.44 -15.26 0.34
N ASP A 390 -19.54 -14.68 0.83
CA ASP A 390 -20.87 -15.30 0.80
C ASP A 390 -21.57 -14.92 -0.51
N LEU A 391 -21.20 -15.61 -1.59
CA LEU A 391 -21.65 -15.26 -2.94
C LEU A 391 -23.17 -15.33 -3.09
N GLU A 392 -23.84 -16.24 -2.39
CA GLU A 392 -25.31 -16.35 -2.41
C GLU A 392 -25.97 -15.14 -1.76
N ALA A 393 -25.49 -14.70 -0.58
CA ALA A 393 -25.99 -13.48 0.05
C ALA A 393 -25.70 -12.23 -0.79
N PHE A 394 -24.49 -12.13 -1.34
CA PHE A 394 -24.08 -10.99 -2.15
C PHE A 394 -24.89 -10.86 -3.43
N ASN A 395 -25.10 -11.97 -4.16
CA ASN A 395 -25.92 -12.01 -5.36
C ASN A 395 -27.39 -11.66 -5.06
N ARG A 396 -27.95 -12.15 -3.95
CA ARG A 396 -29.31 -11.81 -3.52
C ARG A 396 -29.47 -10.32 -3.24
N LEU A 397 -28.53 -9.72 -2.51
CA LEU A 397 -28.55 -8.28 -2.25
C LEU A 397 -28.41 -7.49 -3.55
N ALA A 398 -27.49 -7.88 -4.44
CA ALA A 398 -27.33 -7.23 -5.74
C ALA A 398 -28.64 -7.26 -6.55
N GLN A 399 -29.32 -8.40 -6.61
CA GLN A 399 -30.62 -8.53 -7.29
C GLN A 399 -31.67 -7.59 -6.70
N GLU A 400 -31.79 -7.50 -5.37
CA GLU A 400 -32.74 -6.58 -4.74
C GLU A 400 -32.36 -5.10 -4.99
N ILE A 401 -31.07 -4.74 -4.99
CA ILE A 401 -30.62 -3.39 -5.36
C ILE A 401 -30.96 -3.06 -6.83
N HIS A 402 -30.83 -4.03 -7.73
CA HIS A 402 -31.20 -3.86 -9.14
C HIS A 402 -32.70 -3.73 -9.35
N ALA A 403 -33.49 -4.51 -8.61
CA ALA A 403 -34.95 -4.56 -8.72
C ALA A 403 -35.68 -3.41 -8.00
N THR A 404 -34.99 -2.68 -7.11
CA THR A 404 -35.60 -1.60 -6.32
C THR A 404 -35.37 -0.24 -6.99
N ASP A 405 -36.43 0.54 -7.16
CA ASP A 405 -36.32 1.89 -7.71
C ASP A 405 -35.71 2.88 -6.69
N PRO A 406 -35.15 4.02 -7.15
CA PRO A 406 -34.47 4.98 -6.28
C PRO A 406 -35.32 5.52 -5.13
N GLU A 407 -36.62 5.75 -5.34
CA GLU A 407 -37.53 6.30 -4.32
C GLU A 407 -37.76 5.29 -3.21
N THR A 408 -38.04 4.04 -3.58
CA THR A 408 -38.16 2.93 -2.63
C THR A 408 -36.86 2.70 -1.86
N MET A 409 -35.70 2.76 -2.53
CA MET A 409 -34.40 2.65 -1.86
C MET A 409 -34.19 3.76 -0.83
N TYR A 410 -34.55 4.99 -1.16
CA TYR A 410 -34.41 6.13 -0.26
C TYR A 410 -35.29 5.97 1.00
N ARG A 411 -36.55 5.57 0.84
CA ARG A 411 -37.46 5.29 1.98
C ARG A 411 -36.96 4.15 2.86
N VAL A 412 -36.38 3.10 2.26
CA VAL A 412 -35.80 1.99 3.02
C VAL A 412 -34.60 2.45 3.84
N LEU A 413 -33.74 3.30 3.27
CA LEU A 413 -32.57 3.85 3.93
C LEU A 413 -32.91 4.72 5.14
N GLU A 414 -33.94 5.56 5.07
CA GLU A 414 -34.36 6.41 6.21
C GLU A 414 -34.88 5.59 7.41
N ASN A 415 -35.39 4.38 7.16
CA ASN A 415 -36.03 3.54 8.18
C ASN A 415 -35.16 2.38 8.67
N LEU A 416 -33.95 2.23 8.13
CA LEU A 416 -33.01 1.20 8.57
C LEU A 416 -32.37 1.60 9.90
N SER A 417 -32.69 0.87 10.97
CA SER A 417 -32.06 1.02 12.29
C SER A 417 -30.54 0.81 12.20
N VAL A 418 -29.77 1.68 12.85
CA VAL A 418 -28.29 1.65 12.90
C VAL A 418 -27.81 0.84 14.11
N ASP A 419 -28.48 -0.27 14.41
CA ASP A 419 -27.99 -1.18 15.45
C ASP A 419 -26.59 -1.70 15.06
N PRO A 420 -25.72 -1.98 16.04
CA PRO A 420 -24.38 -2.50 15.78
C PRO A 420 -24.46 -3.94 15.26
N LEU A 421 -24.72 -4.06 13.96
CA LEU A 421 -24.77 -5.32 13.22
C LEU A 421 -23.42 -5.63 12.58
N THR A 422 -23.03 -6.91 12.56
CA THR A 422 -21.89 -7.37 11.76
C THR A 422 -22.16 -7.15 10.27
N PRO A 423 -21.12 -7.07 9.41
CA PRO A 423 -21.31 -6.94 7.96
C PRO A 423 -22.29 -7.96 7.35
N GLU A 424 -22.25 -9.22 7.80
CA GLU A 424 -23.13 -10.29 7.34
C GLU A 424 -24.58 -10.06 7.79
N GLN A 425 -24.77 -9.63 9.03
CA GLN A 425 -26.09 -9.29 9.56
C GLN A 425 -26.66 -8.06 8.83
N ARG A 426 -25.83 -7.08 8.49
CA ARG A 426 -26.23 -5.89 7.71
C ARG A 426 -26.73 -6.30 6.32
N ILE A 427 -25.98 -7.11 5.57
CA ILE A 427 -26.41 -7.55 4.23
C ILE A 427 -27.76 -8.28 4.32
N LYS A 428 -27.93 -9.19 5.29
CA LYS A 428 -29.19 -9.93 5.48
C LYS A 428 -30.35 -8.98 5.80
N CYS A 429 -30.16 -8.08 6.76
CA CYS A 429 -31.16 -7.10 7.16
C CYS A 429 -31.62 -6.25 5.97
N ILE A 430 -30.66 -5.63 5.26
CA ILE A 430 -30.91 -4.75 4.12
C ILE A 430 -31.61 -5.50 2.99
N THR A 431 -31.17 -6.73 2.68
CA THR A 431 -31.80 -7.58 1.66
C THR A 431 -33.27 -7.85 1.99
N MET A 432 -33.58 -8.18 3.25
CA MET A 432 -34.95 -8.41 3.69
C MET A 432 -35.79 -7.14 3.62
N THR A 433 -35.26 -5.99 4.06
CA THR A 433 -35.99 -4.72 4.05
C THR A 433 -36.30 -4.25 2.63
N LEU A 434 -35.34 -4.33 1.70
CA LEU A 434 -35.55 -4.01 0.29
C LEU A 434 -36.62 -4.91 -0.34
N LYS A 435 -36.56 -6.22 -0.07
CA LYS A 435 -37.53 -7.19 -0.58
C LYS A 435 -38.94 -6.92 -0.06
N SER A 436 -39.09 -6.57 1.22
CA SER A 436 -40.39 -6.23 1.81
C SER A 436 -40.95 -4.94 1.22
N ALA A 437 -40.15 -3.87 1.14
CA ALA A 437 -40.57 -2.59 0.57
C ALA A 437 -40.99 -2.71 -0.90
N ARG A 438 -40.28 -3.52 -1.69
CA ARG A 438 -40.65 -3.81 -3.08
C ARG A 438 -41.99 -4.54 -3.19
N ARG A 439 -42.27 -5.48 -2.29
CA ARG A 439 -43.57 -6.18 -2.23
C ARG A 439 -44.71 -5.24 -1.86
N GLU A 440 -44.50 -4.34 -0.90
CA GLU A 440 -45.48 -3.33 -0.49
C GLU A 440 -45.83 -2.38 -1.65
N ASN A 441 -44.81 -1.88 -2.36
CA ASN A 441 -45.03 -1.00 -3.53
C ASN A 441 -45.65 -1.73 -4.73
N SER A 442 -45.39 -3.03 -4.89
CA SER A 442 -46.06 -3.84 -5.92
C SER A 442 -47.54 -4.11 -5.58
N SER A 443 -47.91 -4.02 -4.30
CA SER A 443 -49.26 -4.29 -3.80
C SER A 443 -50.16 -3.03 -3.76
N ASN A 444 -49.57 -1.83 -3.91
CA ASN A 444 -50.28 -0.53 -3.96
C ASN A 444 -49.85 0.31 -5.19
N PRO A 445 -50.39 0.05 -6.40
CA PRO A 445 -50.03 0.78 -7.62
C PRO A 445 -50.57 2.23 -7.69
N SER A 446 -51.39 2.65 -6.74
CA SER A 446 -52.30 3.81 -6.85
C SER A 446 -51.76 5.15 -6.35
N VAL A 447 -50.45 5.33 -6.20
CA VAL A 447 -49.85 6.64 -5.86
C VAL A 447 -48.67 6.95 -6.79
N LYS A 448 -48.94 7.06 -8.10
CA LYS A 448 -48.02 7.66 -9.10
C LYS A 448 -48.72 8.64 -10.04
N GLN A 449 -49.84 9.22 -9.59
CA GLN A 449 -50.43 10.39 -10.23
C GLN A 449 -50.81 11.38 -9.13
N GLU A 450 -49.89 12.31 -8.87
CA GLU A 450 -50.16 13.76 -8.77
C GLU A 450 -48.86 14.53 -8.90
#